data_AF-A0A286DKB4-F1
#
_entry.id   AF-A0A286DKB4-F1
#
_cell.length_a   1.000
_cell.length_b   1.000
_cell.length_c   1.000
_cell.angle_alpha   90.00
_cell.angle_beta   90.00
_cell.angle_gamma   90.00
#
_symmetry.space_group_name_H-M   'P 1'
#
loop_
_entity.id
_entity.type
_entity.pdbx_description
1 polymer ?
#
loop_
_entity_poly.entity_id
_entity_poly.type
_entity_poly.pdbx_seq_one_letter_code
_entity_poly.pdbx_strand_id
1 'polypeptide(L)'
;MDEGSRAALVVEGKRLARRPERSEGPPELACFDVRPAVPAAVYAQRMREVLAPTLTLAAAIDFDAEELPTGSVPSWFLTVSAGGDAGVGLDAPAFARAGLERYLAHPGTDGPWEWEDWLSRFEPEFGMRGWAWWDLTAAPEGEELRIWVDSGTEPWFAHLDLLWLAYTAGASAVALPQLRAHGAWASERESP
;
A
#
# COMPACT_ATOMS: atom_id res chain seq x y z
N MET A 1 -12.03 11.38 -18.00
CA MET A 1 -11.63 12.01 -16.73
C MET A 1 -12.82 12.43 -15.88
N ASP A 2 -13.20 11.56 -14.95
CA ASP A 2 -14.14 11.89 -13.87
C ASP A 2 -13.39 12.62 -12.74
N GLU A 3 -13.78 13.87 -12.49
CA GLU A 3 -13.21 14.72 -11.43
C GLU A 3 -13.40 14.10 -10.04
N GLY A 4 -14.48 13.34 -9.83
CA GLY A 4 -14.78 12.67 -8.56
C GLY A 4 -13.73 11.63 -8.18
N SER A 5 -13.29 10.83 -9.15
CA SER A 5 -12.31 9.77 -8.95
C SER A 5 -10.90 10.30 -8.65
N ARG A 6 -10.49 11.41 -9.27
CA ARG A 6 -9.21 12.09 -8.92
C ARG A 6 -9.27 12.77 -7.55
N ALA A 7 -10.40 13.38 -7.20
CA ALA A 7 -10.60 13.96 -5.88
C ALA A 7 -10.50 12.90 -4.77
N ALA A 8 -10.94 11.66 -5.01
CA ALA A 8 -10.80 10.56 -4.06
C ALA A 8 -9.33 10.25 -3.73
N LEU A 9 -8.44 10.23 -4.72
CA LEU A 9 -6.99 10.04 -4.50
C LEU A 9 -6.38 11.17 -3.67
N VAL A 10 -6.82 12.42 -3.88
CA VAL A 10 -6.38 13.57 -3.08
C VAL A 10 -6.83 13.43 -1.62
N VAL A 11 -8.05 12.96 -1.37
CA VAL A 11 -8.55 12.70 -0.02
C VAL A 11 -7.76 11.57 0.64
N GLU A 12 -7.45 10.51 -0.10
CA GLU A 12 -6.59 9.42 0.36
C GLU A 12 -5.18 9.90 0.73
N GLY A 13 -4.58 10.76 -0.09
CA GLY A 13 -3.29 11.38 0.20
C GLY A 13 -3.32 12.21 1.50
N LYS A 14 -4.44 12.89 1.78
CA LYS A 14 -4.62 13.60 3.07
C LYS A 14 -4.65 12.63 4.25
N ARG A 15 -5.30 11.46 4.13
CA ARG A 15 -5.31 10.42 5.19
C ARG A 15 -3.92 9.85 5.44
N LEU A 16 -3.12 9.69 4.39
CA LEU A 16 -1.74 9.22 4.49
C LEU A 16 -0.85 10.22 5.25
N ALA A 17 -1.03 11.52 4.98
CA ALA A 17 -0.28 12.61 5.61
C ALA A 17 -0.75 12.93 7.04
N ARG A 18 -2.05 12.83 7.29
CA ARG A 18 -2.67 13.08 8.60
C ARG A 18 -3.66 11.96 8.88
N ARG A 19 -3.48 11.30 10.04
CA ARG A 19 -4.41 10.25 10.49
C ARG A 19 -5.87 10.73 10.44
N PRO A 20 -6.80 9.91 9.88
CA PRO A 20 -8.22 10.27 9.76
C PRO A 20 -8.87 10.62 11.11
N GLU A 21 -9.98 11.35 11.13
CA GLU A 21 -10.73 11.60 12.38
C GLU A 21 -11.59 10.40 12.78
N ARG A 22 -11.89 10.25 14.08
CA ARG A 22 -12.59 9.05 14.59
C ARG A 22 -14.05 8.94 14.17
N SER A 23 -14.69 10.05 13.82
CA SER A 23 -16.09 10.07 13.40
C SER A 23 -16.24 9.88 11.88
N GLU A 24 -15.13 9.88 11.14
CA GLU A 24 -15.14 9.74 9.70
C GLU A 24 -14.88 8.30 9.31
N GLY A 25 -15.65 7.76 8.38
CA GLY A 25 -15.32 6.52 7.69
C GLY A 25 -16.48 5.58 7.42
N PRO A 26 -16.22 4.54 6.61
CA PRO A 26 -17.18 3.46 6.38
C PRO A 26 -17.47 2.71 7.69
N PRO A 27 -18.60 1.97 7.78
CA PRO A 27 -18.94 1.19 8.99
C PRO A 27 -17.92 0.08 9.29
N GLU A 28 -17.25 -0.43 8.26
CA GLU A 28 -16.23 -1.48 8.34
C GLU A 28 -15.02 -1.11 7.49
N LEU A 29 -13.86 -1.56 7.95
CA LEU A 29 -12.59 -1.43 7.25
C LEU A 29 -11.98 -2.82 7.08
N ALA A 30 -11.30 -3.05 5.97
CA ALA A 30 -10.42 -4.19 5.84
C ALA A 30 -9.08 -3.90 6.52
N CYS A 31 -8.52 -4.90 7.18
CA CYS A 31 -7.22 -4.77 7.82
C CYS A 31 -6.32 -5.97 7.59
N PHE A 32 -5.01 -5.70 7.56
CA PHE A 32 -3.95 -6.70 7.46
C PHE A 32 -3.08 -6.58 8.70
N ASP A 33 -2.93 -7.68 9.44
CA ASP A 33 -1.91 -7.77 10.48
C ASP A 33 -0.53 -7.95 9.81
N VAL A 34 0.42 -7.11 10.18
CA VAL A 34 1.75 -7.03 9.58
C VAL A 34 2.78 -7.18 10.67
N ARG A 35 3.79 -8.03 10.41
CA ARG A 35 5.00 -8.10 11.23
C ARG A 35 6.18 -7.49 10.49
N PRO A 36 6.59 -6.25 10.80
CA PRO A 36 7.77 -5.63 10.20
C PRO A 36 9.07 -6.39 10.55
N ALA A 37 10.01 -6.48 9.62
CA ALA A 37 11.37 -6.95 9.88
C ALA A 37 12.30 -5.84 10.41
N VAL A 38 11.76 -4.63 10.57
CA VAL A 38 12.45 -3.39 10.95
C VAL A 38 11.60 -2.64 11.97
N PRO A 39 12.14 -1.64 12.69
CA PRO A 39 11.33 -0.82 13.60
C PRO A 39 10.08 -0.25 12.92
N ALA A 40 8.95 -0.28 13.62
CA ALA A 40 7.64 0.13 13.11
C ALA A 40 7.65 1.51 12.42
N ALA A 41 8.35 2.49 13.00
CA ALA A 41 8.46 3.83 12.42
C ALA A 41 9.18 3.83 11.05
N VAL A 42 10.21 3.00 10.88
CA VAL A 42 10.94 2.87 9.62
C VAL A 42 10.07 2.21 8.55
N TYR A 43 9.33 1.16 8.92
CA TYR A 43 8.37 0.50 8.03
C TYR A 43 7.28 1.49 7.59
N ALA A 44 6.66 2.18 8.54
CA ALA A 44 5.62 3.17 8.28
C ALA A 44 6.11 4.32 7.37
N GLN A 45 7.34 4.76 7.57
CA GLN A 45 7.95 5.78 6.72
C GLN A 45 8.10 5.30 5.27
N ARG A 46 8.63 4.10 5.05
CA ARG A 46 8.81 3.53 3.69
C ARG A 46 7.49 3.34 2.95
N MET A 47 6.44 2.88 3.66
CA MET A 47 5.09 2.80 3.09
C MET A 47 4.62 4.16 2.57
N ARG A 48 4.79 5.23 3.37
CA ARG A 48 4.41 6.60 2.99
C ARG A 48 5.26 7.16 1.86
N GLU A 49 6.57 6.87 1.86
CA GLU A 49 7.50 7.31 0.82
C GLU A 49 7.11 6.80 -0.57
N VAL A 50 6.42 5.66 -0.68
CA VAL A 50 5.90 5.16 -1.95
C VAL A 50 4.47 5.63 -2.20
N LEU A 51 3.56 5.50 -1.23
CA LEU A 51 2.14 5.82 -1.45
C LEU A 51 1.89 7.31 -1.70
N ALA A 52 2.57 8.21 -0.98
CA ALA A 52 2.33 9.64 -1.11
C ALA A 52 2.64 10.18 -2.52
N PRO A 53 3.84 9.93 -3.09
CA PRO A 53 4.10 10.35 -4.47
C PRO A 53 3.24 9.58 -5.47
N THR A 54 2.94 8.30 -5.25
CA THR A 54 2.08 7.51 -6.15
C THR A 54 0.67 8.10 -6.25
N LEU A 55 0.03 8.39 -5.12
CA LEU A 55 -1.30 9.01 -5.09
C LEU A 55 -1.28 10.39 -5.77
N THR A 56 -0.21 11.17 -5.56
CA THR A 56 -0.02 12.47 -6.21
C THR A 56 0.13 12.34 -7.72
N LEU A 57 0.93 11.38 -8.18
CA LEU A 57 1.14 11.09 -9.60
C LEU A 57 -0.16 10.62 -10.24
N ALA A 58 -0.82 9.59 -9.69
CA ALA A 58 -2.05 9.04 -10.24
C ALA A 58 -3.20 10.07 -10.34
N ALA A 59 -3.24 11.07 -9.44
CA ALA A 59 -4.20 12.18 -9.54
C ALA A 59 -3.86 13.21 -10.63
N ALA A 60 -2.65 13.23 -11.17
CA ALA A 60 -2.16 14.27 -12.08
C ALA A 60 -1.79 13.78 -13.47
N ILE A 61 -1.33 12.54 -13.62
CA ILE A 61 -0.76 12.04 -14.87
C ILE A 61 -1.85 11.64 -15.88
N ASP A 62 -1.40 11.51 -17.12
CA ASP A 62 -2.08 10.81 -18.21
C ASP A 62 -1.50 9.39 -18.29
N PHE A 63 -2.35 8.37 -18.12
CA PHE A 63 -1.94 6.98 -18.11
C PHE A 63 -1.73 6.42 -19.53
N ASP A 64 -2.22 7.12 -20.56
CA ASP A 64 -2.00 6.77 -21.98
C ASP A 64 -0.66 7.31 -22.53
N ALA A 65 0.14 7.97 -21.70
CA ALA A 65 1.45 8.50 -22.10
C ALA A 65 2.45 7.37 -22.41
N GLU A 66 3.37 7.61 -23.36
CA GLU A 66 4.39 6.65 -23.77
C GLU A 66 5.38 6.29 -22.64
N GLU A 67 5.61 7.21 -21.70
CA GLU A 67 6.47 7.00 -20.54
C GLU A 67 5.79 7.56 -19.28
N LEU A 68 5.64 6.71 -18.26
CA LEU A 68 5.08 7.12 -16.97
C LEU A 68 6.16 7.72 -16.06
N PRO A 69 5.86 8.79 -15.31
CA PRO A 69 6.86 9.46 -14.49
C PRO A 69 7.31 8.62 -13.30
N THR A 70 8.62 8.63 -13.04
CA THR A 70 9.26 7.88 -11.95
C THR A 70 9.95 8.78 -10.90
N GLY A 71 10.20 10.06 -11.22
CA GLY A 71 11.13 10.91 -10.49
C GLY A 71 10.78 11.25 -9.03
N SER A 72 9.52 11.08 -8.60
CA SER A 72 9.09 11.31 -7.21
C SER A 72 9.02 10.03 -6.38
N VAL A 73 9.20 8.86 -6.99
CA VAL A 73 9.09 7.55 -6.35
C VAL A 73 10.48 7.11 -5.87
N PRO A 74 10.59 6.50 -4.68
CA PRO A 74 11.88 6.05 -4.17
C PRO A 74 12.57 5.08 -5.15
N SER A 75 13.83 5.33 -5.46
CA SER A 75 14.60 4.51 -6.39
C SER A 75 14.63 3.03 -5.99
N TRP A 76 14.67 2.73 -4.70
CA TRP A 76 14.62 1.35 -4.21
C TRP A 76 13.35 0.61 -4.61
N PHE A 77 12.20 1.30 -4.67
CA PHE A 77 10.92 0.70 -5.05
C PHE A 77 10.86 0.46 -6.55
N LEU A 78 11.40 1.40 -7.35
CA LEU A 78 11.56 1.24 -8.79
C LEU A 78 12.50 0.08 -9.12
N THR A 79 13.63 -0.06 -8.41
CA THR A 79 14.58 -1.16 -8.64
C THR A 79 13.99 -2.53 -8.35
N VAL A 80 13.16 -2.69 -7.31
CA VAL A 80 12.48 -3.98 -7.07
C VAL A 80 11.30 -4.22 -8.02
N SER A 81 10.77 -3.16 -8.63
CA SER A 81 9.62 -3.22 -9.55
C SER A 81 10.03 -3.08 -11.03
N ALA A 82 11.26 -3.44 -11.38
CA ALA A 82 11.79 -3.21 -12.73
C ALA A 82 11.42 -4.29 -13.77
N GLY A 83 10.70 -5.36 -13.39
CA GLY A 83 10.31 -6.43 -14.31
C GLY A 83 11.40 -7.48 -14.61
N GLY A 84 11.03 -8.52 -15.35
CA GLY A 84 11.73 -9.81 -15.50
C GLY A 84 13.09 -9.83 -16.25
N ASP A 85 13.75 -11.00 -16.17
CA ASP A 85 15.02 -11.49 -16.77
C ASP A 85 16.32 -10.67 -16.57
N ALA A 86 16.25 -9.35 -16.36
CA ALA A 86 17.41 -8.52 -16.12
C ALA A 86 17.77 -8.46 -14.62
N GLY A 87 18.29 -9.56 -14.07
CA GLY A 87 19.01 -9.55 -12.78
C GLY A 87 18.26 -8.86 -11.63
N VAL A 88 17.03 -9.31 -11.38
CA VAL A 88 16.09 -8.74 -10.39
C VAL A 88 16.79 -8.34 -9.09
N GLY A 89 16.74 -7.04 -8.77
CA GLY A 89 16.88 -6.53 -7.42
C GLY A 89 18.26 -6.56 -6.77
N LEU A 90 19.35 -7.02 -7.40
CA LEU A 90 20.68 -7.07 -6.73
C LEU A 90 21.14 -5.72 -6.16
N ASP A 91 20.84 -4.64 -6.89
CA ASP A 91 21.16 -3.27 -6.49
C ASP A 91 20.14 -2.67 -5.52
N ALA A 92 18.97 -3.32 -5.34
CA ALA A 92 18.00 -2.90 -4.36
C ALA A 92 18.53 -3.15 -2.93
N PRO A 93 18.18 -2.27 -1.98
CA PRO A 93 18.48 -2.48 -0.58
C PRO A 93 18.03 -3.86 -0.09
N ALA A 94 18.81 -4.48 0.79
CA ALA A 94 18.56 -5.84 1.26
C ALA A 94 17.15 -6.07 1.83
N PHE A 95 16.54 -5.03 2.44
CA PHE A 95 15.17 -5.13 2.95
C PHE A 95 14.14 -5.31 1.84
N ALA A 96 14.30 -4.60 0.71
CA ALA A 96 13.35 -4.62 -0.39
C ALA A 96 13.49 -5.93 -1.18
N ARG A 97 14.71 -6.43 -1.35
CA ARG A 97 14.98 -7.78 -1.88
C ARG A 97 14.34 -8.88 -1.03
N ALA A 98 14.56 -8.85 0.28
CA ALA A 98 13.94 -9.82 1.18
C ALA A 98 12.41 -9.71 1.17
N GLY A 99 11.87 -8.51 0.96
CA GLY A 99 10.44 -8.28 0.71
C GLY A 99 9.95 -8.96 -0.56
N LEU A 100 10.63 -8.74 -1.68
CA LEU A 100 10.34 -9.39 -2.96
C LEU A 100 10.31 -10.92 -2.82
N GLU A 101 11.31 -11.52 -2.18
CA GLU A 101 11.36 -12.98 -1.94
C GLU A 101 10.15 -13.47 -1.13
N ARG A 102 9.75 -12.72 -0.09
CA ARG A 102 8.59 -13.06 0.74
C ARG A 102 7.26 -12.88 0.01
N TYR A 103 7.16 -11.85 -0.82
CA TYR A 103 6.00 -11.64 -1.68
C TYR A 103 5.82 -12.84 -2.62
N LEU A 104 6.88 -13.24 -3.33
CA LEU A 104 6.85 -14.38 -4.25
C LEU A 104 6.55 -15.72 -3.55
N ALA A 105 6.88 -15.83 -2.26
CA ALA A 105 6.53 -16.99 -1.45
C ALA A 105 5.10 -16.93 -0.87
N HIS A 106 4.39 -15.80 -1.00
CA HIS A 106 3.05 -15.63 -0.48
C HIS A 106 2.03 -16.37 -1.36
N PRO A 107 1.07 -17.12 -0.77
CA PRO A 107 0.07 -17.82 -1.56
C PRO A 107 -0.74 -16.88 -2.46
N GLY A 108 -0.91 -17.25 -3.73
CA GLY A 108 -1.74 -16.50 -4.69
C GLY A 108 -1.01 -15.41 -5.49
N THR A 109 0.29 -15.21 -5.27
CA THR A 109 1.11 -14.31 -6.12
C THR A 109 1.67 -15.06 -7.32
N ASP A 110 1.78 -14.40 -8.47
CA ASP A 110 2.22 -14.99 -9.74
C ASP A 110 3.46 -14.33 -10.36
N GLY A 111 4.10 -13.39 -9.68
CA GLY A 111 5.33 -12.74 -10.13
C GLY A 111 5.59 -11.42 -9.42
N PRO A 112 6.75 -10.78 -9.63
CA PRO A 112 6.97 -9.43 -9.15
C PRO A 112 6.05 -8.45 -9.88
N TRP A 113 5.74 -7.33 -9.24
CA TRP A 113 5.05 -6.23 -9.93
C TRP A 113 6.05 -5.38 -10.70
N GLU A 114 5.71 -5.06 -11.94
CA GLU A 114 6.38 -4.01 -12.69
C GLU A 114 5.84 -2.63 -12.25
N TRP A 115 6.68 -1.60 -12.30
CA TRP A 115 6.31 -0.25 -11.85
C TRP A 115 5.04 0.25 -12.54
N GLU A 116 4.96 0.11 -13.86
CA GLU A 116 3.84 0.60 -14.66
C GLU A 116 2.56 -0.18 -14.35
N ASP A 117 2.65 -1.52 -14.27
CA ASP A 117 1.54 -2.39 -13.86
C ASP A 117 1.04 -2.06 -12.45
N TRP A 118 1.95 -1.78 -11.52
CA TRP A 118 1.59 -1.41 -10.16
C TRP A 118 0.96 -0.02 -10.11
N LEU A 119 1.53 0.97 -10.82
CA LEU A 119 0.99 2.33 -10.89
C LEU A 119 -0.40 2.35 -11.52
N SER A 120 -0.66 1.53 -12.55
CA SER A 120 -1.96 1.42 -13.23
C SER A 120 -3.10 1.06 -12.27
N ARG A 121 -2.81 0.40 -11.12
CA ARG A 121 -3.82 0.12 -10.10
C ARG A 121 -4.39 1.39 -9.50
N PHE A 122 -3.62 2.47 -9.47
CA PHE A 122 -4.06 3.76 -8.96
C PHE A 122 -4.80 4.58 -10.01
N GLU A 123 -4.96 4.07 -11.24
CA GLU A 123 -5.68 4.77 -12.29
C GLU A 123 -7.15 4.98 -11.89
N PRO A 124 -7.61 6.25 -11.81
CA PRO A 124 -8.96 6.56 -11.32
C PRO A 124 -10.08 5.97 -12.19
N GLU A 125 -9.85 5.83 -13.50
CA GLU A 125 -10.92 5.54 -14.47
C GLU A 125 -11.29 4.06 -14.56
N PHE A 126 -10.32 3.16 -14.36
CA PHE A 126 -10.59 1.72 -14.42
C PHE A 126 -11.08 1.13 -13.09
N GLY A 127 -10.86 1.82 -11.97
CA GLY A 127 -11.29 1.35 -10.65
C GLY A 127 -10.73 -0.02 -10.28
N MET A 128 -9.54 -0.37 -10.77
CA MET A 128 -8.97 -1.72 -10.61
C MET A 128 -8.53 -2.01 -9.17
N ARG A 129 -8.21 -0.97 -8.40
CA ARG A 129 -7.79 -1.09 -7.00
C ARG A 129 -9.00 -1.12 -6.09
N GLY A 130 -9.27 -2.29 -5.52
CA GLY A 130 -10.38 -2.53 -4.60
C GLY A 130 -10.14 -2.05 -3.17
N TRP A 131 -9.21 -1.12 -2.96
CA TRP A 131 -8.90 -0.57 -1.65
C TRP A 131 -8.42 0.88 -1.72
N ALA A 132 -8.72 1.65 -0.67
CA ALA A 132 -8.15 2.97 -0.44
C ALA A 132 -7.49 3.02 0.94
N TRP A 133 -6.30 3.61 1.03
CA TRP A 133 -5.58 3.75 2.29
C TRP A 133 -6.43 4.44 3.37
N TRP A 134 -6.46 3.84 4.56
CA TRP A 134 -7.11 4.40 5.73
C TRP A 134 -6.10 4.88 6.77
N ASP A 135 -5.32 3.96 7.36
CA ASP A 135 -4.32 4.26 8.40
C ASP A 135 -3.33 3.09 8.59
N LEU A 136 -2.29 3.33 9.37
CA LEU A 136 -1.37 2.32 9.90
C LEU A 136 -1.23 2.50 11.41
N THR A 137 -1.71 1.52 12.17
CA THR A 137 -1.72 1.53 13.64
C THR A 137 -0.81 0.46 14.22
N ALA A 138 -0.45 0.60 15.49
CA ALA A 138 0.11 -0.52 16.25
C ALA A 138 -1.04 -1.48 16.61
N ALA A 139 -0.78 -2.78 16.51
CA ALA A 139 -1.72 -3.78 16.99
C ALA A 139 -1.77 -3.75 18.53
N PRO A 140 -2.92 -4.04 19.17
CA PRO A 140 -3.05 -4.02 20.62
C PRO A 140 -2.10 -4.96 21.39
N GLU A 141 -1.63 -6.04 20.74
CA GLU A 141 -0.93 -7.15 21.39
C GLU A 141 0.57 -7.30 21.02
N GLY A 142 1.29 -6.21 20.69
CA GLY A 142 2.76 -6.27 20.60
C GLY A 142 3.40 -5.32 19.58
N GLU A 143 4.48 -5.80 18.94
CA GLU A 143 5.25 -5.06 17.94
C GLU A 143 4.67 -5.15 16.52
N GLU A 144 3.51 -5.79 16.38
CA GLU A 144 2.80 -5.92 15.10
C GLU A 144 2.10 -4.61 14.73
N LEU A 145 1.98 -4.37 13.43
CA LEU A 145 1.26 -3.24 12.88
C LEU A 145 0.00 -3.73 12.17
N ARG A 146 -0.96 -2.82 12.01
CA ARG A 146 -2.14 -3.09 11.21
C ARG A 146 -2.29 -2.06 10.11
N ILE A 147 -2.26 -2.52 8.86
CA ILE A 147 -2.65 -1.71 7.70
C ILE A 147 -4.17 -1.72 7.64
N TRP A 148 -4.78 -0.54 7.64
CA TRP A 148 -6.21 -0.34 7.47
C TRP A 148 -6.49 0.24 6.08
N VAL A 149 -7.48 -0.32 5.40
CA VAL A 149 -7.96 0.16 4.12
C VAL A 149 -9.48 0.16 4.08
N ASP A 150 -10.05 1.09 3.33
CA ASP A 150 -11.44 1.04 2.91
C ASP A 150 -11.53 0.16 1.66
N SER A 151 -12.20 -0.99 1.77
CA SER A 151 -12.46 -1.93 0.67
C SER A 151 -13.92 -1.92 0.21
N GLY A 152 -14.70 -0.89 0.56
CA GLY A 152 -16.13 -0.83 0.22
C GLY A 152 -16.97 -1.91 0.91
N THR A 153 -16.55 -2.35 2.10
CA THR A 153 -17.14 -3.46 2.90
C THR A 153 -16.99 -4.85 2.28
N GLU A 154 -16.15 -5.02 1.26
CA GLU A 154 -15.87 -6.33 0.69
C GLU A 154 -14.68 -7.01 1.40
N PRO A 155 -14.82 -8.27 1.83
CA PRO A 155 -13.71 -9.02 2.43
C PRO A 155 -12.74 -9.58 1.36
N TRP A 156 -13.16 -9.60 0.09
CA TRP A 156 -12.39 -10.10 -1.04
C TRP A 156 -12.21 -8.96 -2.05
N PHE A 157 -11.01 -8.42 -2.12
CA PHE A 157 -10.68 -7.34 -3.04
C PHE A 157 -9.27 -7.57 -3.61
N ALA A 158 -8.96 -6.92 -4.74
CA ALA A 158 -7.62 -6.92 -5.31
C ALA A 158 -6.65 -6.25 -4.31
N HIS A 159 -5.85 -7.06 -3.61
CA HIS A 159 -4.94 -6.60 -2.55
C HIS A 159 -3.49 -7.01 -2.78
N LEU A 160 -3.20 -7.75 -3.86
CA LEU A 160 -1.85 -8.24 -4.15
C LEU A 160 -0.89 -7.08 -4.44
N ASP A 161 -1.36 -5.97 -5.01
CA ASP A 161 -0.60 -4.73 -5.19
C ASP A 161 -0.26 -4.05 -3.84
N LEU A 162 -1.15 -4.11 -2.85
CA LEU A 162 -0.87 -3.66 -1.49
C LEU A 162 0.15 -4.57 -0.79
N LEU A 163 0.02 -5.89 -0.96
CA LEU A 163 0.99 -6.85 -0.42
C LEU A 163 2.39 -6.64 -1.01
N TRP A 164 2.48 -6.32 -2.30
CA TRP A 164 3.75 -5.99 -2.94
C TRP A 164 4.46 -4.84 -2.21
N LEU A 165 3.75 -3.74 -1.99
CA LEU A 165 4.26 -2.60 -1.23
C LEU A 165 4.60 -3.00 0.22
N ALA A 166 3.71 -3.71 0.90
CA ALA A 166 3.91 -4.11 2.29
C ALA A 166 5.18 -4.95 2.48
N TYR A 167 5.38 -5.97 1.63
CA TYR A 167 6.58 -6.80 1.71
C TYR A 167 7.84 -6.03 1.33
N THR A 168 7.85 -5.29 0.20
CA THR A 168 9.03 -4.55 -0.25
C THR A 168 9.41 -3.38 0.66
N ALA A 169 8.47 -2.80 1.41
CA ALA A 169 8.76 -1.83 2.47
C ALA A 169 9.47 -2.47 3.70
N GLY A 170 9.40 -3.79 3.84
CA GLY A 170 10.14 -4.57 4.84
C GLY A 170 9.27 -5.41 5.77
N ALA A 171 8.04 -5.79 5.38
CA ALA A 171 7.29 -6.78 6.14
C ALA A 171 7.99 -8.15 6.10
N SER A 172 8.01 -8.83 7.24
CA SER A 172 8.43 -10.23 7.37
C SER A 172 7.26 -11.19 7.16
N ALA A 173 6.05 -10.76 7.50
CA ALA A 173 4.81 -11.48 7.28
C ALA A 173 3.65 -10.48 7.17
N VAL A 174 2.66 -10.82 6.35
CA VAL A 174 1.38 -10.12 6.22
C VAL A 174 0.27 -11.17 6.24
N ALA A 175 -0.69 -11.01 7.14
CA ALA A 175 -1.86 -11.87 7.20
C ALA A 175 -2.86 -11.54 6.07
N LEU A 176 -3.77 -12.46 5.77
CA LEU A 176 -4.88 -12.21 4.86
C LEU A 176 -5.81 -11.09 5.39
N PRO A 177 -6.48 -10.33 4.52
CA PRO A 177 -7.37 -9.27 4.95
C PRO A 177 -8.53 -9.80 5.80
N GLN A 178 -8.91 -9.02 6.80
CA GLN A 178 -10.09 -9.26 7.62
C GLN A 178 -10.93 -8.00 7.68
N LEU A 179 -12.26 -8.13 7.55
CA LEU A 179 -13.16 -7.03 7.85
C LEU A 179 -13.29 -6.86 9.35
N ARG A 180 -13.20 -5.61 9.81
CA ARG A 180 -13.45 -5.22 11.19
C ARG A 180 -14.29 -3.96 11.23
N ALA A 181 -15.12 -3.85 12.26
CA ALA A 181 -15.88 -2.65 12.52
C ALA A 181 -14.94 -1.45 12.67
N HIS A 182 -15.36 -0.29 12.15
CA HIS A 182 -14.62 0.97 12.23
C HIS A 182 -14.19 1.33 13.65
N GLY A 183 -15.04 1.03 14.64
CA GLY A 183 -14.74 1.23 16.06
C GLY A 183 -13.48 0.51 16.53
N ALA A 184 -13.12 -0.64 15.93
CA ALA A 184 -11.90 -1.36 16.28
C ALA A 184 -10.64 -0.56 15.90
N TRP A 185 -10.62 0.04 14.70
CA TRP A 185 -9.56 0.98 14.31
C TRP A 185 -9.53 2.20 15.24
N ALA A 186 -10.69 2.77 15.54
CA ALA A 186 -10.78 3.95 16.39
C ALA A 186 -10.21 3.69 17.81
N SER A 187 -10.40 2.50 18.36
CA SER A 187 -9.86 2.08 19.66
C SER A 187 -8.34 1.87 19.64
N GLU A 188 -7.74 1.42 18.54
CA GLU A 188 -6.27 1.28 18.44
C GLU A 188 -5.53 2.61 18.46
N ARG A 189 -6.25 3.70 18.21
CA ARG A 189 -5.70 5.05 18.35
C ARG A 189 -5.63 5.53 19.80
N GLU A 190 -6.15 4.76 20.75
CA GLU A 190 -6.16 5.10 22.18
C GLU A 190 -4.97 4.50 22.95
N SER A 191 -4.28 3.53 22.36
CA SER A 191 -3.10 2.92 22.98
C SER A 191 -1.92 3.92 22.95
N PRO A 192 -1.33 4.25 24.12
CA PRO A 192 -0.28 5.26 24.25
C PRO A 192 1.03 4.89 23.53
#